data_AF-A0A3M1QS16-F1
#
_entry.id   AF-A0A3M1QS16-F1
#
_cell.length_a   1.000
_cell.length_b   1.000
_cell.length_c   1.000
_cell.angle_alpha   90.00
_cell.angle_beta   90.00
_cell.angle_gamma   90.00
#
_symmetry.space_group_name_H-M   'P 1'
#
loop_
_entity.id
_entity.type
_entity.pdbx_description
1 polymer ?
#
loop_
_entity_poly.entity_id
_entity_poly.type
_entity_poly.pdbx_seq_one_letter_code
_entity_poly.pdbx_strand_id
1 'polypeptide(L)'
;MLSSFEQSRIAQLTSSYGPDEPPRHALDFGDYLSLLWRIDIHAHDEGKRRYYQACAHALALGLDLCGHNIFRLVKSTEAGHIYEQLANIPYRGTHNLIDAQDRKAAICQLVQLRADILNIGTYQEHWPVTWPGSGIIDNELRERVFAVLFTALQGQFRDFGRLLLVADIVLSDLLLGNQRPNSEISLDKLIANYGYPNPTKTETRNLYWNINESDAV
;
A
#
# COMPACT_ATOMS: atom_id res chain seq x y z
N MET A 1 20.75 9.80 -8.61
CA MET A 1 19.69 10.48 -9.40
C MET A 1 18.65 9.43 -9.75
N LEU A 2 17.46 9.49 -9.15
CA LEU A 2 16.36 8.55 -9.43
C LEU A 2 15.85 8.73 -10.87
N SER A 3 15.62 7.63 -11.58
CA SER A 3 14.99 7.66 -12.90
C SER A 3 13.56 8.21 -12.83
N SER A 4 13.04 8.69 -13.95
CA SER A 4 11.64 9.15 -14.05
C SER A 4 10.65 7.99 -13.80
N PHE A 5 11.03 6.78 -14.19
CA PHE A 5 10.26 5.57 -13.92
C PHE A 5 10.19 5.25 -12.43
N GLU A 6 11.33 5.20 -11.72
CA GLU A 6 11.35 4.94 -10.28
C GLU A 6 10.52 5.97 -9.50
N GLN A 7 10.59 7.25 -9.88
CA GLN A 7 9.77 8.30 -9.25
C GLN A 7 8.28 8.05 -9.44
N SER A 8 7.87 7.70 -10.66
CA SER A 8 6.46 7.40 -10.96
C SER A 8 5.98 6.14 -10.23
N ARG A 9 6.86 5.14 -10.08
CA ARG A 9 6.57 3.93 -9.32
C ARG A 9 6.40 4.20 -7.83
N ILE A 10 7.31 4.97 -7.23
CA ILE A 10 7.20 5.38 -5.82
C ILE A 10 5.90 6.17 -5.62
N ALA A 11 5.61 7.13 -6.50
CA ALA A 11 4.38 7.92 -6.44
C ALA A 11 3.12 7.04 -6.49
N GLN A 12 3.10 5.99 -7.32
CA GLN A 12 1.98 5.04 -7.33
C GLN A 12 1.88 4.28 -5.99
N LEU A 13 2.98 3.72 -5.48
CA LEU A 13 2.98 2.96 -4.23
C LEU A 13 2.50 3.77 -3.02
N THR A 14 2.74 5.09 -3.04
CA THR A 14 2.32 6.05 -2.01
C THR A 14 1.05 6.81 -2.36
N SER A 15 0.41 6.57 -3.51
CA SER A 15 -0.86 7.20 -3.89
C SER A 15 -2.02 6.67 -3.07
N SER A 16 -3.19 7.30 -3.08
CA SER A 16 -4.32 6.74 -2.32
C SER A 16 -4.81 5.39 -2.87
N TYR A 17 -4.57 5.06 -4.16
CA TYR A 17 -5.28 4.00 -4.90
C TYR A 17 -6.81 4.18 -4.91
N GLY A 18 -7.30 5.34 -4.47
CA GLY A 18 -8.72 5.66 -4.43
C GLY A 18 -9.30 5.83 -5.84
N PRO A 19 -10.63 5.87 -5.97
CA PRO A 19 -11.28 6.03 -7.27
C PRO A 19 -10.96 7.36 -7.97
N ASP A 20 -10.56 8.38 -7.21
CA ASP A 20 -10.18 9.70 -7.72
C ASP A 20 -8.68 9.77 -8.09
N GLU A 21 -7.89 8.79 -7.64
CA GLU A 21 -6.47 8.63 -7.98
C GLU A 21 -6.15 7.15 -8.27
N PRO A 22 -6.72 6.58 -9.35
CA PRO A 22 -6.52 5.18 -9.67
C PRO A 22 -5.08 4.90 -10.14
N PRO A 23 -4.58 3.65 -9.98
CA PRO A 23 -3.26 3.25 -10.47
C PRO A 23 -3.10 3.51 -11.96
N ARG A 24 -1.93 4.06 -12.34
CA ARG A 24 -1.63 4.45 -13.74
C ARG A 24 -0.71 3.46 -14.44
N HIS A 25 0.13 2.78 -13.68
CA HIS A 25 1.03 1.75 -14.15
C HIS A 25 0.45 0.36 -13.87
N ALA A 26 0.99 -0.65 -14.55
CA ALA A 26 0.67 -2.03 -14.24
C ALA A 26 0.98 -2.32 -12.77
N LEU A 27 0.10 -3.13 -12.15
CA LEU A 27 0.18 -3.46 -10.75
C LEU A 27 0.97 -4.75 -10.56
N ASP A 28 1.87 -4.75 -9.59
CA ASP A 28 2.73 -5.88 -9.23
C ASP A 28 2.57 -6.25 -7.74
N PHE A 29 3.46 -7.09 -7.22
CA PHE A 29 3.46 -7.51 -5.82
C PHE A 29 3.65 -6.36 -4.82
N GLY A 30 4.41 -5.32 -5.18
CA GLY A 30 4.54 -4.10 -4.38
C GLY A 30 3.21 -3.35 -4.26
N ASP A 31 2.41 -3.28 -5.33
CA ASP A 31 1.05 -2.72 -5.23
C ASP A 31 0.16 -3.55 -4.32
N TYR A 32 0.31 -4.89 -4.38
CA TYR A 32 -0.42 -5.78 -3.47
C TYR A 32 -0.07 -5.50 -2.02
N LEU A 33 1.22 -5.40 -1.67
CA LEU A 33 1.64 -5.01 -0.33
C LEU A 33 1.12 -3.62 0.05
N SER A 34 1.11 -2.66 -0.87
CA SER A 34 0.56 -1.31 -0.65
C SER A 34 -0.95 -1.33 -0.35
N LEU A 35 -1.72 -2.19 -1.03
CA LEU A 35 -3.14 -2.37 -0.75
C LEU A 35 -3.36 -3.05 0.61
N LEU A 36 -2.57 -4.06 0.96
CA LEU A 36 -2.65 -4.71 2.28
C LEU A 36 -2.38 -3.71 3.42
N TRP A 37 -1.44 -2.79 3.25
CA TRP A 37 -1.15 -1.74 4.23
C TRP A 37 -2.35 -0.81 4.41
N ARG A 38 -3.01 -0.45 3.30
CA ARG A 38 -4.21 0.40 3.32
C ARG A 38 -5.40 -0.28 4.01
N ILE A 39 -5.52 -1.60 3.89
CA ILE A 39 -6.52 -2.37 4.65
C ILE A 39 -6.26 -2.21 6.15
N ASP A 40 -5.01 -2.27 6.59
CA ASP A 40 -4.67 -2.18 8.01
C ASP A 40 -4.86 -0.78 8.59
N ILE A 41 -4.33 0.27 7.96
CA ILE A 41 -4.46 1.64 8.48
C ILE A 41 -5.91 2.14 8.48
N HIS A 42 -6.76 1.56 7.62
CA HIS A 42 -8.18 1.89 7.52
C HIS A 42 -9.08 0.80 8.12
N ALA A 43 -8.58 -0.02 9.05
CA ALA A 43 -9.35 -1.08 9.67
C ALA A 43 -10.69 -0.59 10.30
N HIS A 44 -10.72 0.65 10.78
CA HIS A 44 -11.90 1.28 11.39
C HIS A 44 -12.82 2.03 10.40
N ASP A 45 -12.42 2.20 9.13
CA ASP A 45 -13.24 2.82 8.09
C ASP A 45 -13.80 1.71 7.19
N GLU A 46 -15.08 1.36 7.38
CA GLU A 46 -15.69 0.23 6.67
C GLU A 46 -15.66 0.40 5.14
N GLY A 47 -15.92 1.60 4.64
CA GLY A 47 -15.98 1.88 3.21
C GLY A 47 -14.62 1.66 2.56
N LYS A 48 -13.59 2.31 3.09
CA LYS A 48 -12.20 2.15 2.62
C LYS A 48 -11.69 0.72 2.81
N ARG A 49 -11.94 0.11 3.97
CA ARG A 49 -11.53 -1.29 4.24
C ARG A 49 -12.10 -2.23 3.19
N ARG A 50 -13.40 -2.16 2.90
CA ARG A 50 -14.06 -3.02 1.90
C ARG A 50 -13.56 -2.74 0.49
N TYR A 51 -13.35 -1.47 0.14
CA TYR A 51 -12.76 -1.09 -1.14
C TYR A 51 -11.36 -1.70 -1.32
N TYR A 52 -10.45 -1.48 -0.37
CA TYR A 52 -9.08 -2.00 -0.47
C TYR A 52 -9.02 -3.53 -0.41
N GLN A 53 -9.89 -4.18 0.36
CA GLN A 53 -10.03 -5.65 0.35
C GLN A 53 -10.45 -6.16 -1.03
N ALA A 54 -11.38 -5.49 -1.71
CA ALA A 54 -11.79 -5.86 -3.07
C ALA A 54 -10.64 -5.64 -4.08
N CYS A 55 -9.94 -4.51 -4.00
CA CYS A 55 -8.76 -4.22 -4.83
C CYS A 55 -7.66 -5.28 -4.63
N ALA A 56 -7.31 -5.58 -3.37
CA ALA A 56 -6.28 -6.56 -3.02
C ALA A 56 -6.66 -7.97 -3.47
N HIS A 57 -7.94 -8.36 -3.29
CA HIS A 57 -8.43 -9.65 -3.75
C HIS A 57 -8.32 -9.78 -5.27
N ALA A 58 -8.82 -8.80 -6.03
CA ALA A 58 -8.75 -8.81 -7.49
C ALA A 58 -7.29 -8.85 -7.99
N LEU A 59 -6.40 -8.07 -7.37
CA LEU A 59 -4.98 -8.08 -7.69
C LEU A 59 -4.32 -9.43 -7.39
N ALA A 60 -4.64 -10.04 -6.25
CA ALA A 60 -4.13 -11.36 -5.92
C ALA A 60 -4.59 -12.45 -6.91
N LEU A 61 -5.82 -12.36 -7.42
CA LEU A 61 -6.27 -13.25 -8.49
C LEU A 61 -5.49 -12.99 -9.80
N GLY A 62 -5.35 -11.72 -10.19
CA GLY A 62 -4.66 -11.32 -11.43
C GLY A 62 -3.17 -11.68 -11.46
N LEU A 63 -2.52 -11.62 -10.29
CA LEU A 63 -1.13 -12.03 -10.11
C LEU A 63 -0.98 -13.55 -9.94
N ASP A 64 -2.06 -14.34 -9.84
CA ASP A 64 -2.02 -15.78 -9.54
C ASP A 64 -1.45 -16.12 -8.14
N LEU A 65 -1.76 -15.29 -7.14
CA LEU A 65 -1.35 -15.53 -5.75
C LEU A 65 -2.20 -16.59 -5.03
N CYS A 66 -3.25 -17.11 -5.66
CA CYS A 66 -4.22 -18.02 -5.03
C CYS A 66 -3.58 -19.28 -4.44
N GLY A 67 -2.54 -19.81 -5.08
CA GLY A 67 -1.78 -20.98 -4.61
C GLY A 67 -0.83 -20.67 -3.45
N HIS A 68 -0.55 -19.39 -3.20
CA HIS A 68 0.45 -18.95 -2.23
C HIS A 68 -0.11 -18.88 -0.81
N ASN A 69 0.77 -19.12 0.16
CA ASN A 69 0.42 -19.01 1.58
C ASN A 69 -0.01 -17.58 1.96
N ILE A 70 0.53 -16.55 1.30
CA ILE A 70 0.16 -15.15 1.55
C ILE A 70 -1.32 -14.89 1.29
N PHE A 71 -1.90 -15.46 0.23
CA PHE A 71 -3.30 -15.27 -0.09
C PHE A 71 -4.21 -15.89 0.97
N ARG A 72 -3.86 -17.08 1.47
CA ARG A 72 -4.58 -17.74 2.56
C ARG A 72 -4.47 -16.96 3.87
N LEU A 73 -3.27 -16.49 4.20
CA LEU A 73 -3.03 -15.68 5.40
C LEU A 73 -3.87 -14.40 5.37
N VAL A 74 -3.81 -13.63 4.28
CA VAL A 74 -4.60 -12.39 4.12
C VAL A 74 -6.10 -12.65 4.24
N LYS A 75 -6.62 -13.76 3.69
CA LYS A 75 -8.03 -14.12 3.84
C LYS A 75 -8.45 -14.47 5.27
N SER A 76 -7.53 -14.98 6.08
CA SER A 76 -7.80 -15.41 7.46
C SER A 76 -7.48 -14.36 8.52
N THR A 77 -6.76 -13.31 8.17
CA THR A 77 -6.31 -12.27 9.10
C THR A 77 -7.29 -11.10 9.11
N GLU A 78 -7.61 -10.61 10.30
CA GLU A 78 -8.42 -9.42 10.48
C GLU A 78 -7.68 -8.16 9.99
N ALA A 79 -8.43 -7.20 9.43
CA ALA A 79 -7.88 -5.90 9.06
C ALA A 79 -7.30 -5.19 10.29
N GLY A 80 -6.13 -4.59 10.13
CA GLY A 80 -5.35 -3.97 11.22
C GLY A 80 -4.18 -4.84 11.66
N HIS A 81 -4.18 -6.13 11.31
CA HIS A 81 -3.15 -7.09 11.70
C HIS A 81 -2.47 -7.78 10.51
N ILE A 82 -2.80 -7.45 9.27
CA ILE A 82 -2.29 -8.19 8.10
C ILE A 82 -0.77 -8.07 7.99
N TYR A 83 -0.23 -6.86 8.10
CA TYR A 83 1.19 -6.55 8.03
C TYR A 83 1.99 -7.29 9.12
N GLU A 84 1.48 -7.28 10.35
CA GLU A 84 2.10 -7.97 11.50
C GLU A 84 2.18 -9.49 11.26
N GLN A 85 1.20 -10.05 10.54
CA GLN A 85 1.12 -11.48 10.26
C GLN A 85 1.94 -11.94 9.05
N LEU A 86 2.43 -11.04 8.19
CA LEU A 86 3.21 -11.42 6.98
C LEU A 86 4.45 -12.25 7.32
N ALA A 87 5.09 -11.99 8.45
CA ALA A 87 6.26 -12.74 8.90
C ALA A 87 5.94 -14.17 9.39
N ASN A 88 4.67 -14.49 9.59
CA ASN A 88 4.20 -15.81 10.00
C ASN A 88 3.83 -16.71 8.82
N ILE A 89 4.04 -16.25 7.58
CA ILE A 89 3.81 -17.06 6.39
C ILE A 89 4.72 -18.30 6.41
N PRO A 90 4.16 -19.52 6.27
CA PRO A 90 4.97 -20.73 6.24
C PRO A 90 5.95 -20.71 5.06
N TYR A 91 7.24 -20.85 5.38
CA TYR A 91 8.29 -20.92 4.37
C TYR A 91 8.42 -22.34 3.80
N ARG A 92 8.45 -22.46 2.47
CA ARG A 92 8.69 -23.72 1.76
C ARG A 92 10.10 -23.69 1.19
N GLY A 93 11.12 -24.05 1.95
CA GLY A 93 12.46 -24.09 1.33
C GLY A 93 13.66 -24.57 2.14
N THR A 94 13.58 -24.78 3.46
CA THR A 94 14.76 -25.27 4.19
C THR A 94 14.40 -26.28 5.27
N HIS A 95 15.26 -27.29 5.40
CA HIS A 95 15.22 -28.30 6.46
C HIS A 95 15.76 -27.75 7.81
N ASN A 96 16.22 -26.48 7.84
CA ASN A 96 16.90 -25.87 8.97
C ASN A 96 16.02 -24.81 9.65
N LEU A 97 15.69 -25.03 10.91
CA LEU A 97 14.90 -24.11 11.74
C LEU A 97 15.55 -22.74 11.96
N ILE A 98 16.89 -22.67 11.94
CA ILE A 98 17.65 -21.42 12.10
C ILE A 98 17.37 -20.45 10.94
N ASP A 99 17.36 -20.95 9.70
CA ASP A 99 17.04 -20.14 8.50
C ASP A 99 15.58 -19.62 8.55
N ALA A 100 14.65 -20.38 9.14
CA ALA A 100 13.27 -19.93 9.31
C ALA A 100 13.15 -18.75 10.30
N GLN A 101 13.93 -18.77 11.40
CA GLN A 101 13.93 -17.68 12.38
C GLN A 101 14.49 -16.39 11.79
N ASP A 102 15.62 -16.47 11.10
CA ASP A 102 16.26 -15.28 10.50
C ASP A 102 15.41 -14.68 9.37
N ARG A 103 14.78 -15.52 8.54
CA ARG A 103 13.82 -15.07 7.52
C ARG A 103 12.63 -14.35 8.14
N LYS A 104 12.05 -14.91 9.20
CA LYS A 104 10.95 -14.27 9.92
C LYS A 104 11.36 -12.89 10.43
N ALA A 105 12.52 -12.78 11.07
CA ALA A 105 13.04 -11.52 11.57
C ALA A 105 13.28 -10.50 10.43
N ALA A 106 13.86 -10.95 9.30
CA ALA A 106 14.06 -10.12 8.13
C ALA A 106 12.74 -9.62 7.52
N ILE A 107 11.73 -10.49 7.40
CA ILE A 107 10.39 -10.11 6.92
C ILE A 107 9.79 -9.06 7.86
N CYS A 108 9.81 -9.28 9.18
CA CYS A 108 9.31 -8.30 10.15
C CYS A 108 9.95 -6.92 9.93
N GLN A 109 11.28 -6.87 9.84
CA GLN A 109 12.01 -5.61 9.70
C GLN A 109 11.73 -4.91 8.36
N LEU A 110 11.67 -5.66 7.26
CA LEU A 110 11.43 -5.11 5.93
C LEU A 110 9.98 -4.63 5.77
N VAL A 111 9.01 -5.39 6.30
CA VAL A 111 7.59 -5.00 6.30
C VAL A 111 7.39 -3.74 7.16
N GLN A 112 8.03 -3.66 8.34
CA GLN A 112 7.98 -2.46 9.18
C GLN A 112 8.59 -1.25 8.47
N LEU A 113 9.80 -1.40 7.92
CA LEU A 113 10.45 -0.32 7.16
C LEU A 113 9.56 0.17 6.02
N ARG A 114 8.92 -0.76 5.29
CA ARG A 114 7.98 -0.43 4.22
C ARG A 114 6.79 0.37 4.75
N ALA A 115 6.19 -0.06 5.85
CA ALA A 115 5.07 0.64 6.49
C ALA A 115 5.48 2.05 6.95
N ASP A 116 6.66 2.23 7.52
CA ASP A 116 7.20 3.53 7.94
C ASP A 116 7.38 4.48 6.75
N ILE A 117 7.92 3.98 5.64
CA ILE A 117 8.06 4.77 4.41
C ILE A 117 6.68 5.17 3.86
N LEU A 118 5.71 4.26 3.86
CA LEU A 118 4.34 4.58 3.42
C LEU A 118 3.68 5.61 4.34
N ASN A 119 3.80 5.47 5.66
CA ASN A 119 3.31 6.46 6.62
C ASN A 119 3.88 7.86 6.36
N ILE A 120 5.18 7.96 6.05
CA ILE A 120 5.81 9.24 5.70
C ILE A 120 5.34 9.72 4.33
N GLY A 121 5.15 8.82 3.36
CA GLY A 121 4.72 9.17 2.00
C GLY A 121 3.28 9.63 1.90
N THR A 122 2.39 9.12 2.75
CA THR A 122 0.95 9.42 2.75
C THR A 122 0.51 10.31 3.91
N TYR A 123 1.44 10.88 4.67
CA TYR A 123 1.13 11.62 5.90
C TYR A 123 0.14 12.78 5.68
N GLN A 124 0.07 13.34 4.48
CA GLN A 124 -0.85 14.41 4.10
C GLN A 124 -2.31 13.93 4.02
N GLU A 125 -2.55 12.64 3.74
CA GLU A 125 -3.90 12.05 3.71
C GLU A 125 -4.57 12.05 5.09
N HIS A 126 -3.78 12.14 6.16
CA HIS A 126 -4.25 12.13 7.54
C HIS A 126 -4.54 13.54 8.07
N TRP A 127 -4.41 14.58 7.24
CA TRP A 127 -4.71 15.94 7.65
C TRP A 127 -6.23 16.16 7.71
N PRO A 128 -6.79 16.64 8.83
CA PRO A 128 -8.23 16.65 9.03
C PRO A 128 -8.99 17.65 8.14
N VAL A 129 -8.39 18.83 7.85
CA VAL A 129 -9.03 19.90 7.05
C VAL A 129 -7.99 20.78 6.34
N THR A 130 -6.92 21.16 7.06
CA THR A 130 -5.85 22.04 6.59
C THR A 130 -4.50 21.49 7.02
N TRP A 131 -3.41 22.03 6.48
CA TRP A 131 -2.07 21.60 6.84
C TRP A 131 -1.71 22.01 8.29
N PRO A 132 -1.00 21.15 9.04
CA PRO A 132 -0.60 21.41 10.42
C PRO A 132 0.31 22.64 10.53
N GLY A 133 -0.17 23.69 11.17
CA GLY A 133 0.56 24.96 11.33
C GLY A 133 -0.05 26.15 10.60
N SER A 134 -1.06 25.93 9.75
CA SER A 134 -1.79 27.02 9.08
C SER A 134 -2.39 28.08 10.03
N GLY A 135 -2.77 27.69 11.24
CA GLY A 135 -3.30 28.58 12.27
C GLY A 135 -2.26 29.31 13.13
N ILE A 136 -0.96 29.14 12.88
CA ILE A 136 0.09 29.82 13.64
C ILE A 136 0.06 31.33 13.32
N ILE A 137 -0.04 32.15 14.37
CA ILE A 137 -0.10 33.63 14.26
C ILE A 137 1.28 34.21 13.92
N ASP A 138 2.35 33.66 14.52
CA ASP A 138 3.73 34.02 14.20
C ASP A 138 4.04 33.64 12.75
N ASN A 139 4.16 34.64 11.89
CA ASN A 139 4.40 34.45 10.47
C ASN A 139 5.70 33.69 10.20
N GLU A 140 6.77 33.99 10.93
CA GLU A 140 8.08 33.37 10.70
C GLU A 140 8.06 31.90 11.11
N LEU A 141 7.48 31.59 12.28
CA LEU A 141 7.30 30.20 12.71
C LEU A 141 6.40 29.43 11.74
N ARG A 142 5.29 30.04 11.27
CA ARG A 142 4.39 29.44 10.29
C ARG A 142 5.12 29.09 9.00
N GLU A 143 5.93 30.02 8.48
CA GLU A 143 6.73 29.80 7.27
C GLU A 143 7.77 28.69 7.47
N ARG A 144 8.42 28.62 8.64
CA ARG A 144 9.37 27.53 8.96
C ARG A 144 8.68 26.18 9.02
N VAL A 145 7.50 26.08 9.65
CA VAL A 145 6.71 24.82 9.68
C VAL A 145 6.30 24.43 8.27
N PHE A 146 5.80 25.37 7.47
CA PHE A 146 5.46 25.13 6.06
C PHE A 146 6.66 24.59 5.27
N ALA A 147 7.82 25.24 5.39
CA ALA A 147 9.04 24.84 4.69
C ALA A 147 9.48 23.41 5.05
N VAL A 148 9.33 23.00 6.32
CA VAL A 148 9.64 21.63 6.74
C VAL A 148 8.68 20.62 6.10
N LEU A 149 7.37 20.84 6.23
CA LEU A 149 6.36 19.87 5.78
C LEU A 149 6.29 19.77 4.25
N PHE A 150 6.30 20.90 3.55
CA PHE A 150 6.07 20.93 2.09
C PHE A 150 7.35 20.92 1.26
N THR A 151 8.48 21.39 1.79
CA THR A 151 9.71 21.52 0.98
C THR A 151 10.78 20.54 1.42
N ALA A 152 11.21 20.61 2.68
CA ALA A 152 12.31 19.79 3.17
C ALA A 152 11.94 18.30 3.16
N LEU A 153 10.78 17.95 3.75
CA LEU A 153 10.34 16.56 3.82
C LEU A 153 10.10 15.97 2.43
N GLN A 154 9.37 16.67 1.55
CA GLN A 154 9.13 16.18 0.18
C GLN A 154 10.42 16.02 -0.62
N GLY A 155 11.37 16.95 -0.47
CA GLY A 155 12.67 16.86 -1.12
C GLY A 155 13.47 15.63 -0.69
N GLN A 156 13.49 15.33 0.62
CA GLN A 156 14.20 14.18 1.18
C GLN A 156 13.46 12.85 0.95
N PHE A 157 12.13 12.88 0.93
CA PHE A 157 11.30 11.68 0.74
C PHE A 157 11.59 11.00 -0.59
N ARG A 158 11.91 11.75 -1.63
CA ARG A 158 12.25 11.19 -2.94
C ARG A 158 13.38 10.16 -2.86
N ASP A 159 14.45 10.45 -2.12
CA ASP A 159 15.59 9.54 -2.00
C ASP A 159 15.28 8.38 -1.04
N PHE A 160 14.56 8.66 0.04
CA PHE A 160 14.14 7.65 1.01
C PHE A 160 13.13 6.65 0.44
N GLY A 161 12.16 7.12 -0.34
CA GLY A 161 11.09 6.32 -0.94
C GLY A 161 11.59 5.23 -1.90
N ARG A 162 12.81 5.36 -2.43
CA ARG A 162 13.46 4.31 -3.23
C ARG A 162 13.61 2.99 -2.47
N LEU A 163 13.69 3.05 -1.14
CA LEU A 163 13.74 1.85 -0.29
C LEU A 163 12.49 0.97 -0.44
N LEU A 164 11.33 1.52 -0.82
CA LEU A 164 10.14 0.72 -1.14
C LEU A 164 10.43 -0.28 -2.27
N LEU A 165 11.07 0.18 -3.35
CA LEU A 165 11.33 -0.66 -4.52
C LEU A 165 12.28 -1.80 -4.19
N VAL A 166 13.32 -1.51 -3.41
CA VAL A 166 14.32 -2.51 -3.00
C VAL A 166 13.73 -3.47 -1.97
N ALA A 167 12.97 -2.97 -1.00
CA ALA A 167 12.28 -3.80 -0.02
C ALA A 167 11.27 -4.74 -0.69
N ASP A 168 10.51 -4.25 -1.68
CA ASP A 168 9.50 -5.04 -2.40
C ASP A 168 10.11 -6.20 -3.18
N ILE A 169 11.30 -6.02 -3.78
CA ILE A 169 12.04 -7.12 -4.42
C ILE A 169 12.39 -8.20 -3.41
N VAL A 170 13.00 -7.80 -2.28
CA VAL A 170 13.44 -8.76 -1.25
C VAL A 170 12.24 -9.44 -0.58
N LEU A 171 11.18 -8.69 -0.30
CA LEU A 171 9.92 -9.23 0.25
C LEU A 171 9.26 -10.19 -0.73
N SER A 172 9.27 -9.90 -2.03
CA SER A 172 8.78 -10.84 -3.04
C SER A 172 9.54 -12.17 -2.96
N ASP A 173 10.87 -12.13 -2.94
CA ASP A 173 11.69 -13.35 -2.84
C ASP A 173 11.48 -14.09 -1.50
N LEU A 174 11.30 -13.37 -0.39
CA LEU A 174 11.07 -13.97 0.94
C LEU A 174 9.66 -14.56 1.11
N LEU A 175 8.63 -13.90 0.59
CA LEU A 175 7.22 -14.25 0.81
C LEU A 175 6.67 -15.20 -0.26
N LEU A 176 7.17 -15.10 -1.49
CA LEU A 176 6.70 -15.90 -2.64
C LEU A 176 7.69 -17.01 -3.02
N GLY A 177 8.97 -16.86 -2.66
CA GLY A 177 10.02 -17.81 -2.99
C GLY A 177 10.27 -17.91 -4.50
N ASN A 178 10.57 -19.11 -4.97
CA ASN A 178 10.89 -19.36 -6.40
C ASN A 178 9.66 -19.40 -7.32
N GLN A 179 8.45 -19.36 -6.75
CA GLN A 179 7.21 -19.29 -7.51
C GLN A 179 6.92 -17.83 -7.80
N ARG A 180 7.56 -17.28 -8.83
CA ARG A 180 7.30 -15.91 -9.24
C ARG A 180 5.92 -15.88 -9.92
N PRO A 181 4.96 -15.12 -9.38
CA PRO A 181 3.66 -14.94 -10.02
C PRO A 181 3.80 -14.18 -11.33
N ASN A 182 2.69 -13.93 -12.04
CA ASN A 182 2.69 -12.94 -13.12
C ASN A 182 3.34 -11.66 -12.60
N SER A 183 4.34 -11.13 -13.31
CA SER A 183 5.14 -10.02 -12.80
C SER A 183 4.33 -8.74 -12.62
N GLU A 184 3.34 -8.52 -13.47
CA GLU A 184 2.50 -7.32 -13.47
C GLU A 184 1.18 -7.55 -14.21
N ILE A 185 0.17 -6.75 -13.88
CA ILE A 185 -1.14 -6.77 -14.56
C ILE A 185 -1.73 -5.36 -14.66
N SER A 186 -2.28 -4.99 -15.81
CA SER A 186 -2.90 -3.67 -16.00
C SER A 186 -4.24 -3.53 -15.25
N LEU A 187 -4.57 -2.31 -14.84
CA LEU A 187 -5.85 -1.99 -14.18
C LEU A 187 -7.06 -2.40 -15.03
N ASP A 188 -7.01 -2.19 -16.35
CA ASP A 188 -8.11 -2.57 -17.25
C ASP A 188 -8.39 -4.08 -17.22
N LYS A 189 -7.33 -4.90 -17.18
CA LYS A 189 -7.48 -6.37 -17.07
C LYS A 189 -8.02 -6.78 -15.70
N LEU A 190 -7.59 -6.10 -14.64
CA LEU A 190 -8.10 -6.33 -13.28
C LEU A 190 -9.59 -6.03 -13.18
N ILE A 191 -10.05 -4.93 -13.77
CA ILE A 191 -11.48 -4.56 -13.80
C ILE A 191 -12.28 -5.55 -14.64
N ALA A 192 -11.81 -5.87 -15.85
CA ALA A 192 -12.55 -6.71 -16.79
C ALA A 192 -12.67 -8.18 -16.32
N ASN A 193 -11.60 -8.74 -15.75
CA ASN A 193 -11.49 -10.20 -15.56
C ASN A 193 -11.48 -10.65 -14.10
N TYR A 194 -11.13 -9.76 -13.16
CA TYR A 194 -10.87 -10.13 -11.76
C TYR A 194 -11.70 -9.35 -10.75
N GLY A 195 -12.62 -8.50 -11.21
CA GLY A 195 -13.56 -7.79 -10.35
C GLY A 195 -12.94 -6.65 -9.54
N TYR A 196 -11.85 -6.05 -10.02
CA TYR A 196 -11.30 -4.85 -9.39
C TYR A 196 -12.33 -3.71 -9.45
N PRO A 197 -12.57 -2.96 -8.35
CA PRO A 197 -13.54 -1.88 -8.33
C PRO A 197 -13.27 -0.83 -9.42
N ASN A 198 -14.23 -0.62 -10.32
CA ASN A 198 -14.03 0.29 -11.44
C ASN A 198 -14.09 1.76 -10.94
N PRO A 199 -13.01 2.55 -11.05
CA PRO A 199 -12.95 3.91 -10.52
C PRO A 199 -13.91 4.88 -11.22
N THR A 200 -14.39 4.54 -12.43
CA THR A 200 -15.34 5.38 -13.18
C THR A 200 -16.78 5.24 -12.68
N LYS A 201 -17.12 4.17 -11.96
CA LYS A 201 -18.47 3.92 -11.44
C LYS A 201 -18.76 4.71 -10.16
N THR A 202 -19.96 5.27 -10.06
CA THR A 202 -20.44 5.98 -8.87
C THR A 202 -20.49 5.08 -7.64
N GLU A 203 -20.91 3.82 -7.80
CA GLU A 203 -20.95 2.83 -6.71
C GLU A 203 -19.59 2.66 -6.03
N THR A 204 -18.49 2.64 -6.81
CA THR A 204 -17.13 2.54 -6.29
C THR A 204 -16.76 3.75 -5.45
N ARG A 205 -17.14 4.96 -5.90
CA ARG A 205 -16.92 6.20 -5.16
C ARG A 205 -17.74 6.24 -3.87
N ASN A 206 -19.00 5.83 -3.92
CA ASN A 206 -19.87 5.78 -2.74
C ASN A 206 -19.33 4.78 -1.71
N LEU A 207 -18.86 3.62 -2.16
CA LEU A 207 -18.18 2.65 -1.30
C LEU A 207 -16.94 3.25 -0.64
N TYR A 208 -16.08 3.90 -1.41
CA TYR A 208 -14.81 4.45 -0.91
C TYR A 208 -15.01 5.59 0.09
N TRP A 209 -15.92 6.51 -0.22
CA TRP A 209 -16.21 7.69 0.61
C TRP A 209 -17.27 7.42 1.70
N ASN A 210 -17.80 6.20 1.75
CA ASN A 210 -18.90 5.81 2.63
C ASN A 210 -20.10 6.77 2.55
N ILE A 211 -20.43 7.21 1.33
CA ILE A 211 -21.56 8.11 1.08
C ILE A 211 -22.83 7.26 1.12
N ASN A 212 -23.59 7.36 2.20
CA ASN A 212 -24.93 6.79 2.26
C ASN A 212 -25.86 7.58 1.33
N GLU A 213 -26.76 6.89 0.64
CA GLU A 213 -27.77 7.50 -0.26
C GLU A 213 -28.66 8.55 0.44
N SER A 214 -28.63 8.63 1.77
CA SER A 214 -29.32 9.64 2.59
C SER A 214 -28.66 11.02 2.62
N ASP A 215 -27.39 11.15 2.22
CA ASP A 215 -26.67 12.44 2.18
C ASP A 215 -26.71 13.09 0.77
N ALA A 216 -27.39 12.45 -0.18
CA ALA A 216 -27.67 13.00 -1.50
C ALA A 216 -29.02 13.75 -1.49
N VAL A 217 -29.08 14.88 -0.77
CA VAL A 217 -30.19 15.85 -0.84
C VAL A 217 -29.65 17.23 -1.17
#